data_AF-A0A2M7H541-F1
#
_entry.id   AF-A0A2M7H541-F1
#
_cell.length_a   1.000
_cell.length_b   1.000
_cell.length_c   1.000
_cell.angle_alpha   90.00
_cell.angle_beta   90.00
_cell.angle_gamma   90.00
#
_symmetry.space_group_name_H-M   'P 1'
#
loop_
_entity.id
_entity.type
_entity.pdbx_description
1 polymer ?
#
loop_
_entity_poly.entity_id
_entity_poly.type
_entity_poly.pdbx_seq_one_letter_code
_entity_poly.pdbx_strand_id
1 'polypeptide(L)'
;GAASKAAAVAEHPVINAGDGANEHPTQTLIDLHAIQSSQGKIDGLTIALVGDLKYGRVPHSLAKALSLYPATRQIWIAPDSLRMPEDIRQRIISAGVDVKETSDLSVALAEADVIYMTRVQAERFEDQAEYDQVKDIYVLQPELLTTVKPNLRILHALPRRYEIPESIDKTKYAYYFEQAKGGVPVRASLLTHILGQVKP
;
A
#
# COMPACT_ATOMS: atom_id res chain seq x y z
N GLY A 1 -4.74 10.63 14.81
CA GLY A 1 -6.06 11.27 14.68
C GLY A 1 -7.05 10.72 15.68
N ALA A 2 -8.30 10.47 15.27
CA ALA A 2 -9.43 10.16 16.16
C ALA A 2 -9.18 8.92 17.04
N ALA A 3 -8.54 7.87 16.50
CA ALA A 3 -8.21 6.66 17.25
C ALA A 3 -7.28 6.95 18.44
N SER A 4 -6.32 7.86 18.29
CA SER A 4 -5.41 8.26 19.37
C SER A 4 -6.14 9.02 20.49
N LYS A 5 -7.12 9.87 20.13
CA LYS A 5 -7.97 10.55 21.13
C LYS A 5 -8.81 9.55 21.93
N ALA A 6 -9.39 8.56 21.25
CA ALA A 6 -10.13 7.48 21.92
C ALA A 6 -9.22 6.66 22.84
N ALA A 7 -8.01 6.30 22.38
CA ALA A 7 -7.04 5.56 23.18
C ALA A 7 -6.61 6.31 24.45
N ALA A 8 -6.53 7.65 24.41
CA ALA A 8 -6.11 8.46 25.56
C ALA A 8 -7.09 8.45 26.74
N VAL A 9 -8.35 8.05 26.53
CA VAL A 9 -9.39 8.03 27.56
C VAL A 9 -9.97 6.63 27.80
N ALA A 10 -9.56 5.63 27.02
CA ALA A 10 -10.09 4.28 27.12
C ALA A 10 -9.40 3.48 28.24
N GLU A 11 -10.19 2.71 28.98
CA GLU A 11 -9.69 1.75 29.98
C GLU A 11 -9.19 0.44 29.33
N HIS A 12 -9.46 0.26 28.04
CA HIS A 12 -9.13 -0.94 27.27
C HIS A 12 -8.34 -0.58 26.01
N PRO A 13 -7.54 -1.52 25.45
CA PRO A 13 -6.77 -1.28 24.23
C PRO A 13 -7.66 -0.84 23.06
N VAL A 14 -7.20 0.18 22.31
CA VAL A 14 -7.87 0.68 21.11
C VAL A 14 -7.08 0.28 19.88
N ILE A 15 -7.73 -0.39 18.93
CA ILE A 15 -7.14 -0.76 17.64
C ILE A 15 -7.65 0.21 16.57
N ASN A 16 -6.73 0.90 15.90
CA ASN A 16 -7.08 1.79 14.79
C ASN A 16 -7.42 0.97 13.53
N ALA A 17 -8.70 0.91 13.18
CA ALA A 17 -9.18 0.33 11.92
C ALA A 17 -9.18 1.31 10.74
N GLY A 18 -8.60 2.51 10.92
CA GLY A 18 -8.51 3.59 9.93
C GLY A 18 -9.00 4.91 10.49
N ASP A 19 -8.15 5.94 10.55
CA ASP A 19 -8.54 7.27 11.04
C ASP A 19 -8.41 8.37 9.97
N GLY A 20 -9.46 8.49 9.15
CA GLY A 20 -9.53 9.52 8.10
C GLY A 20 -8.52 9.28 6.97
N ALA A 21 -7.60 10.24 6.76
CA ALA A 21 -6.50 10.15 5.80
C ALA A 21 -5.13 9.92 6.49
N ASN A 22 -5.12 9.59 7.79
CA ASN A 22 -3.90 9.47 8.58
C ASN A 22 -3.27 8.07 8.50
N GLU A 23 -3.77 7.08 9.24
CA GLU A 23 -3.14 5.76 9.31
C GLU A 23 -4.17 4.62 9.19
N HIS A 24 -3.70 3.45 8.73
CA HIS A 24 -4.45 2.20 8.74
C HIS A 24 -3.56 1.00 9.13
N PRO A 25 -3.14 0.89 10.41
CA PRO A 25 -2.10 -0.06 10.82
C PRO A 25 -2.48 -1.52 10.59
N THR A 26 -3.74 -1.90 10.80
CA THR A 26 -4.17 -3.29 10.56
C THR A 26 -4.16 -3.68 9.09
N GLN A 27 -4.36 -2.74 8.17
CA GLN A 27 -4.21 -3.00 6.74
C GLN A 27 -2.73 -3.17 6.39
N THR A 28 -1.85 -2.32 6.93
CA THR A 28 -0.41 -2.47 6.74
C THR A 28 0.12 -3.81 7.23
N LEU A 29 -0.37 -4.33 8.36
CA LEU A 29 0.00 -5.69 8.81
C LEU A 29 -0.41 -6.78 7.80
N ILE A 30 -1.57 -6.63 7.18
CA ILE A 30 -2.05 -7.54 6.13
C ILE A 30 -1.17 -7.42 4.88
N ASP A 31 -0.80 -6.20 4.51
CA ASP A 31 0.03 -5.91 3.34
C ASP A 31 1.43 -6.50 3.51
N LEU A 32 2.06 -6.28 4.67
CA LEU A 32 3.35 -6.87 5.02
C LEU A 32 3.29 -8.40 5.04
N HIS A 33 2.22 -8.97 5.62
CA HIS A 33 2.01 -10.41 5.61
C HIS A 33 1.88 -10.96 4.18
N ALA A 34 1.18 -10.26 3.29
CA ALA A 34 1.03 -10.65 1.88
C ALA A 34 2.37 -10.55 1.12
N ILE A 35 3.16 -9.50 1.35
CA ILE A 35 4.50 -9.34 0.78
C ILE A 35 5.40 -10.49 1.25
N GLN A 36 5.51 -10.69 2.57
CA GLN A 36 6.32 -11.74 3.18
C GLN A 36 5.90 -13.13 2.69
N SER A 37 4.60 -13.43 2.63
CA SER A 37 4.10 -14.74 2.22
C SER A 37 4.36 -15.02 0.74
N SER A 38 4.31 -13.98 -0.11
CA SER A 38 4.48 -14.14 -1.55
C SER A 38 5.93 -14.09 -2.01
N GLN A 39 6.80 -13.38 -1.28
CA GLN A 39 8.22 -13.19 -1.63
C GLN A 39 9.19 -13.98 -0.73
N GLY A 40 8.71 -14.51 0.41
CA GLY A 40 9.53 -15.20 1.41
C GLY A 40 10.37 -14.26 2.29
N LYS A 41 10.37 -12.96 2.02
CA LYS A 41 11.06 -11.90 2.77
C LYS A 41 10.44 -10.54 2.46
N ILE A 42 10.84 -9.52 3.21
CA ILE A 42 10.58 -8.10 2.87
C ILE A 42 11.90 -7.35 2.62
N ASP A 43 12.96 -7.72 3.35
CA ASP A 43 14.29 -7.15 3.22
C ASP A 43 14.84 -7.26 1.80
N GLY A 44 15.40 -6.15 1.31
CA GLY A 44 16.03 -6.09 -0.01
C GLY A 44 15.07 -6.12 -1.19
N LEU A 45 13.75 -6.04 -0.97
CA LEU A 45 12.78 -5.96 -2.06
C LEU A 45 12.67 -4.54 -2.65
N THR A 46 12.36 -4.47 -3.94
CA THR A 46 11.89 -3.24 -4.59
C THR A 46 10.37 -3.22 -4.61
N ILE A 47 9.76 -2.24 -3.94
CA ILE A 47 8.30 -2.14 -3.80
C ILE A 47 7.83 -0.83 -4.41
N ALA A 48 6.93 -0.91 -5.39
CA ALA A 48 6.31 0.24 -6.01
C ALA A 48 4.95 0.56 -5.37
N LEU A 49 4.71 1.83 -5.03
CA LEU A 49 3.41 2.35 -4.61
C LEU A 49 2.87 3.22 -5.75
N VAL A 50 1.67 2.91 -6.26
CA VAL A 50 1.15 3.49 -7.49
C VAL A 50 -0.24 4.08 -7.28
N GLY A 51 -0.47 5.31 -7.75
CA GLY A 51 -1.79 5.95 -7.81
C GLY A 51 -1.90 7.18 -6.89
N ASP A 52 -2.93 7.20 -6.04
CA ASP A 52 -3.20 8.30 -5.11
C ASP A 52 -2.37 8.15 -3.83
N LEU A 53 -1.15 8.70 -3.88
CA LEU A 53 -0.23 8.71 -2.74
C LEU A 53 -0.44 9.90 -1.81
N LYS A 54 -1.25 10.89 -2.21
CA LYS A 54 -1.54 12.08 -1.39
C LYS A 54 -2.59 11.81 -0.33
N TYR A 55 -3.70 11.18 -0.71
CA TYR A 55 -4.83 10.94 0.19
C TYR A 55 -4.88 9.49 0.73
N GLY A 56 -4.16 8.58 0.08
CA GLY A 56 -4.10 7.17 0.47
C GLY A 56 -3.47 6.93 1.84
N ARG A 57 -4.28 6.77 2.88
CA ARG A 57 -3.78 6.36 4.22
C ARG A 57 -3.02 5.01 4.21
N VAL A 58 -3.38 4.10 3.31
CA VAL A 58 -2.75 2.77 3.21
C VAL A 58 -1.32 2.85 2.67
N PRO A 59 -1.04 3.49 1.51
CA PRO A 59 0.35 3.66 1.05
C PRO A 59 1.18 4.50 2.04
N HIS A 60 0.58 5.44 2.79
CA HIS A 60 1.30 6.16 3.86
C HIS A 60 1.80 5.23 4.96
N SER A 61 0.90 4.45 5.56
CA SER A 61 1.24 3.49 6.61
C SER A 61 2.22 2.42 6.10
N LEU A 62 2.01 1.95 4.86
CA LEU A 62 2.88 0.96 4.25
C LEU A 62 4.28 1.50 3.98
N ALA A 63 4.42 2.70 3.40
CA ALA A 63 5.72 3.32 3.14
C ALA A 63 6.55 3.50 4.42
N LYS A 64 5.89 3.92 5.51
CA LYS A 64 6.51 4.04 6.85
C LYS A 64 6.92 2.67 7.39
N ALA A 65 6.07 1.65 7.26
CA ALA A 65 6.41 0.32 7.75
C ALA A 65 7.56 -0.32 6.95
N LEU A 66 7.59 -0.11 5.63
CA LEU A 66 8.66 -0.58 4.75
C LEU A 66 10.00 0.08 5.07
N SER A 67 10.03 1.30 5.60
CA SER A 67 11.27 1.95 6.06
C SER A 67 11.94 1.25 7.26
N LEU A 68 11.25 0.32 7.91
CA LEU A 68 11.80 -0.47 9.02
C LEU A 68 12.52 -1.74 8.52
N TYR A 69 12.39 -2.08 7.23
CA TYR A 69 13.01 -3.26 6.64
C TYR A 69 14.31 -2.88 5.90
N PRO A 70 15.45 -3.53 6.22
CA PRO A 70 16.73 -3.17 5.65
C PRO A 70 16.80 -3.42 4.14
N ALA A 71 17.52 -2.54 3.45
CA ALA A 71 17.77 -2.60 2.01
C ALA A 71 16.50 -2.60 1.13
N THR A 72 15.32 -2.33 1.67
CA THR A 72 14.10 -2.16 0.88
C THR A 72 14.19 -0.87 0.08
N ARG A 73 13.92 -0.97 -1.22
CA ARG A 73 13.80 0.18 -2.13
C ARG A 73 12.35 0.49 -2.39
N GLN A 74 11.98 1.76 -2.36
CA GLN A 74 10.62 2.21 -2.67
C GLN A 74 10.58 3.00 -3.98
N ILE A 75 9.58 2.72 -4.81
CA ILE A 75 9.30 3.49 -6.03
C ILE A 75 7.91 4.11 -5.87
N TRP A 76 7.82 5.43 -5.84
CA TRP A 76 6.56 6.14 -5.67
C TRP A 76 6.10 6.70 -7.01
N ILE A 77 4.97 6.19 -7.49
CA ILE A 77 4.40 6.52 -8.80
C ILE A 77 3.07 7.20 -8.62
N ALA A 78 3.04 8.49 -8.94
CA ALA A 78 1.85 9.33 -8.79
C ALA A 78 1.90 10.49 -9.79
N PRO A 79 0.76 11.04 -10.20
CA PRO A 79 0.74 12.33 -10.88
C PRO A 79 1.14 13.42 -9.88
N ASP A 80 1.58 14.58 -10.38
CA ASP A 80 2.10 15.67 -9.54
C ASP A 80 1.10 16.13 -8.48
N SER A 81 -0.20 16.10 -8.79
CA SER A 81 -1.28 16.49 -7.88
C SER A 81 -1.53 15.49 -6.74
N LEU A 82 -1.05 14.24 -6.85
CA LEU A 82 -1.27 13.17 -5.85
C LEU A 82 0.02 12.54 -5.32
N ARG A 83 1.13 13.29 -5.33
CA ARG A 83 2.41 12.84 -4.73
C ARG A 83 2.29 12.60 -3.22
N MET A 84 3.22 11.79 -2.71
CA MET A 84 3.36 11.52 -1.27
C MET A 84 3.47 12.85 -0.48
N PRO A 85 2.76 13.02 0.64
CA PRO A 85 2.86 14.21 1.48
C PRO A 85 4.31 14.47 1.93
N GLU A 86 4.71 15.75 1.96
CA GLU A 86 6.10 16.14 2.21
C GLU A 86 6.59 15.69 3.60
N ASP A 87 5.73 15.67 4.61
CA ASP A 87 6.08 15.22 5.96
C ASP A 87 6.44 13.72 5.99
N ILE A 88 5.69 12.89 5.25
CA ILE A 88 5.97 11.46 5.12
C ILE A 88 7.24 11.24 4.30
N ARG A 89 7.34 11.97 3.18
CA ARG A 89 8.49 11.94 2.29
C ARG A 89 9.79 12.28 3.01
N GLN A 90 9.85 13.40 3.71
CA GLN A 90 11.01 13.85 4.48
C GLN A 90 11.41 12.82 5.54
N ARG A 91 10.43 12.26 6.25
CA ARG A 91 10.67 11.25 7.29
C ARG A 91 11.33 9.99 6.74
N ILE A 92 10.86 9.49 5.60
CA ILE A 92 11.37 8.26 4.99
C ILE A 92 12.75 8.48 4.37
N ILE A 93 12.94 9.59 3.65
CA ILE A 93 14.24 9.93 3.04
C ILE A 93 15.29 10.18 4.13
N SER A 94 14.94 10.91 5.19
CA SER A 94 15.85 11.15 6.33
C SER A 94 16.21 9.88 7.10
N ALA A 95 15.40 8.83 7.00
CA ALA A 95 15.72 7.50 7.53
C ALA A 95 16.69 6.70 6.65
N GLY A 96 17.13 7.24 5.51
CA GLY A 96 18.10 6.63 4.61
C GLY A 96 17.53 5.58 3.65
N VAL A 97 16.22 5.56 3.43
CA VAL A 97 15.58 4.64 2.48
C VAL A 97 15.87 5.09 1.04
N ASP A 98 16.21 4.13 0.16
CA ASP A 98 16.30 4.37 -1.29
C ASP A 98 14.89 4.57 -1.85
N VAL A 99 14.57 5.81 -2.22
CA VAL A 99 13.27 6.20 -2.77
C VAL A 99 13.46 6.82 -4.15
N LYS A 100 12.70 6.30 -5.13
CA LYS A 100 12.58 6.88 -6.47
C LYS A 100 11.16 7.40 -6.67
N GLU A 101 11.02 8.71 -6.90
CA GLU A 101 9.75 9.33 -7.26
C GLU A 101 9.67 9.50 -8.78
N THR A 102 8.56 9.11 -9.39
CA THR A 102 8.34 9.24 -10.83
C THR A 102 6.85 9.27 -11.16
N SER A 103 6.50 9.72 -12.36
CA SER A 103 5.14 9.55 -12.90
C SER A 103 5.06 8.39 -13.91
N ASP A 104 6.18 7.73 -14.22
CA ASP A 104 6.28 6.69 -15.23
C ASP A 104 6.06 5.28 -14.64
N LEU A 105 4.92 4.68 -14.98
CA LEU A 105 4.56 3.33 -14.55
C LEU A 105 5.55 2.25 -15.04
N SER A 106 6.21 2.47 -16.17
CA SER A 106 7.14 1.48 -16.76
C SER A 106 8.31 1.18 -15.85
N VAL A 107 8.71 2.14 -15.00
CA VAL A 107 9.75 1.98 -13.99
C VAL A 107 9.36 0.91 -12.97
N ALA A 108 8.13 0.91 -12.47
CA ALA A 108 7.66 -0.13 -11.56
C ALA A 108 7.60 -1.49 -12.24
N LEU A 109 7.11 -1.54 -13.48
CA LEU A 109 6.99 -2.79 -14.23
C LEU A 109 8.36 -3.45 -14.47
N ALA A 110 9.40 -2.65 -14.70
CA ALA A 110 10.75 -3.15 -14.92
C ALA A 110 11.47 -3.57 -13.62
N GLU A 111 11.32 -2.80 -12.53
CA GLU A 111 12.18 -2.94 -11.36
C GLU A 111 11.51 -3.62 -10.15
N ALA A 112 10.18 -3.60 -10.04
CA ALA A 112 9.48 -3.96 -8.79
C ALA A 112 9.28 -5.47 -8.61
N ASP A 113 9.51 -5.94 -7.38
CA ASP A 113 9.09 -7.27 -6.92
C ASP A 113 7.62 -7.27 -6.48
N VAL A 114 7.14 -6.12 -5.99
CA VAL A 114 5.74 -5.89 -5.61
C VAL A 114 5.27 -4.54 -6.16
N ILE A 115 4.13 -4.55 -6.83
CA ILE A 115 3.39 -3.33 -7.20
C ILE A 115 2.15 -3.25 -6.31
N TYR A 116 2.12 -2.22 -5.47
CA TYR A 116 0.98 -1.87 -4.64
C TYR A 116 0.16 -0.77 -5.32
N MET A 117 -0.92 -1.18 -5.95
CA MET A 117 -1.83 -0.26 -6.63
C MET A 117 -2.79 0.38 -5.62
N THR A 118 -3.19 1.62 -5.89
CA THR A 118 -4.18 2.35 -5.10
C THR A 118 -5.24 2.95 -6.00
N ARG A 119 -6.48 2.98 -5.51
CA ARG A 119 -7.57 3.69 -6.18
C ARG A 119 -7.43 5.19 -5.98
N VAL A 120 -7.78 5.98 -7.00
CA VAL A 120 -7.98 7.42 -6.83
C VAL A 120 -9.23 7.68 -6.00
N GLN A 121 -9.10 8.50 -4.94
CA GLN A 121 -10.20 8.78 -4.02
C GLN A 121 -11.08 9.92 -4.55
N ALA A 122 -12.05 9.61 -5.40
CA ALA A 122 -13.01 10.57 -5.95
C ALA A 122 -13.62 11.50 -4.89
N GLU A 123 -13.92 10.96 -3.70
CA GLU A 123 -14.48 11.71 -2.57
C GLU A 123 -13.56 12.78 -1.95
N ARG A 124 -12.31 12.91 -2.43
CA ARG A 124 -11.32 13.89 -1.95
C ARG A 124 -11.09 15.04 -2.91
N PHE A 125 -11.75 15.04 -4.06
CA PHE A 125 -11.69 16.12 -5.05
C PHE A 125 -12.90 17.03 -4.87
N GLU A 126 -12.65 18.34 -4.83
CA GLU A 126 -13.72 19.35 -4.83
C GLU A 126 -14.24 19.60 -6.24
N ASP A 127 -13.34 19.54 -7.24
CA ASP A 127 -13.66 19.65 -8.66
C ASP A 127 -13.62 18.28 -9.35
N GLN A 128 -14.74 17.94 -9.99
CA GLN A 128 -14.88 16.72 -10.79
C GLN A 128 -13.90 16.70 -11.98
N ALA A 129 -13.57 17.86 -12.55
CA ALA A 129 -12.64 17.96 -13.68
C ALA A 129 -11.21 17.55 -13.29
N GLU A 130 -10.76 17.90 -12.08
CA GLU A 130 -9.45 17.48 -11.55
C GLU A 130 -9.40 15.96 -11.35
N TYR A 131 -10.48 15.37 -10.81
CA TYR A 131 -10.58 13.92 -10.66
C TYR A 131 -10.53 13.20 -12.01
N ASP A 132 -11.28 13.68 -13.00
CA ASP A 132 -11.36 13.05 -14.32
C ASP A 132 -10.02 13.06 -15.07
N GLN A 133 -9.13 14.01 -14.77
CA GLN A 133 -7.78 14.05 -15.32
C GLN A 133 -6.88 12.94 -14.78
N VAL A 134 -7.10 12.47 -13.54
CA VAL A 134 -6.17 11.58 -12.84
C VAL A 134 -6.68 10.16 -12.61
N LYS A 135 -8.00 9.95 -12.66
CA LYS A 135 -8.66 8.68 -12.29
C LYS A 135 -8.16 7.45 -13.06
N ASP A 136 -7.76 7.61 -14.32
CA ASP A 136 -7.40 6.52 -15.24
C ASP A 136 -5.94 6.59 -15.72
N ILE A 137 -5.09 7.42 -15.09
CA ILE A 137 -3.68 7.57 -15.51
C ILE A 137 -2.90 6.25 -15.31
N TYR A 138 -3.17 5.54 -14.22
CA TYR A 138 -2.46 4.32 -13.85
C TYR A 138 -3.37 3.11 -13.91
N VAL A 139 -3.54 2.58 -15.12
CA VAL A 139 -4.28 1.33 -15.37
C VAL A 139 -3.30 0.20 -15.70
N LEU A 140 -3.30 -0.86 -14.89
CA LEU A 140 -2.49 -2.05 -15.17
C LEU A 140 -3.16 -2.92 -16.23
N GLN A 141 -2.71 -2.80 -17.47
CA GLN A 141 -3.17 -3.67 -18.55
C GLN A 141 -2.33 -4.96 -18.63
N PRO A 142 -2.92 -6.12 -19.01
CA PRO A 142 -2.20 -7.41 -19.07
C PRO A 142 -0.96 -7.40 -19.97
N GLU A 143 -0.99 -6.62 -21.06
CA GLU A 143 0.10 -6.51 -22.03
C GLU A 143 1.37 -5.94 -21.39
N LEU A 144 1.21 -5.08 -20.38
CA LEU A 144 2.29 -4.50 -19.61
C LEU A 144 3.02 -5.52 -18.73
N LEU A 145 2.40 -6.68 -18.47
CA LEU A 145 2.94 -7.73 -17.60
C LEU A 145 3.82 -8.76 -18.34
N THR A 146 4.15 -8.49 -19.60
CA THR A 146 4.96 -9.39 -20.44
C THR A 146 6.45 -9.30 -20.15
N THR A 147 6.94 -8.14 -19.68
CA THR A 147 8.36 -7.85 -19.41
C THR A 147 8.69 -7.69 -17.93
N VAL A 148 7.72 -7.98 -17.06
CA VAL A 148 7.88 -7.85 -15.61
C VAL A 148 8.68 -9.01 -15.02
N LYS A 149 9.19 -8.81 -13.81
CA LYS A 149 9.87 -9.87 -13.06
C LYS A 149 8.97 -11.10 -12.88
N PRO A 150 9.49 -12.33 -13.02
CA PRO A 150 8.70 -13.54 -12.83
C PRO A 150 8.07 -13.68 -11.43
N ASN A 151 8.70 -13.12 -10.40
CA ASN A 151 8.23 -13.10 -9.01
C ASN A 151 7.30 -11.93 -8.68
N LEU A 152 6.94 -11.07 -9.65
CA LEU A 152 6.09 -9.91 -9.41
C LEU A 152 4.78 -10.32 -8.72
N ARG A 153 4.36 -9.51 -7.74
CA ARG A 153 3.05 -9.59 -7.12
C ARG A 153 2.35 -8.24 -7.15
N ILE A 154 1.08 -8.25 -7.56
CA ILE A 154 0.22 -7.07 -7.59
C ILE A 154 -0.68 -7.12 -6.37
N LEU A 155 -0.50 -6.14 -5.48
CA LEU A 155 -1.30 -5.92 -4.29
C LEU A 155 -2.22 -4.71 -4.48
N HIS A 156 -3.35 -4.73 -3.78
CA HIS A 156 -4.33 -3.65 -3.80
C HIS A 156 -5.23 -3.79 -2.56
N ALA A 157 -5.41 -2.72 -1.79
CA ALA A 157 -6.19 -2.74 -0.54
C ALA A 157 -7.68 -3.08 -0.74
N LEU A 158 -8.16 -2.93 -1.98
CA LEU A 158 -9.56 -3.02 -2.40
C LEU A 158 -10.47 -1.94 -1.74
N PRO A 159 -11.68 -1.69 -2.27
CA PRO A 159 -12.17 -2.15 -3.57
C PRO A 159 -11.38 -1.52 -4.72
N ARG A 160 -11.23 -2.26 -5.82
CA ARG A 160 -10.66 -1.74 -7.05
C ARG A 160 -11.75 -1.17 -7.96
N ARG A 161 -11.38 -0.27 -8.88
CA ARG A 161 -12.21 0.19 -10.00
C ARG A 161 -11.53 -0.17 -11.33
N TYR A 162 -11.17 0.83 -12.12
CA TYR A 162 -10.64 0.68 -13.47
C TYR A 162 -9.10 0.54 -13.47
N GLU A 163 -8.43 0.89 -12.38
CA GLU A 163 -6.98 0.83 -12.22
C GLU A 163 -6.42 -0.60 -12.33
N ILE A 164 -7.24 -1.61 -12.06
CA ILE A 164 -6.92 -3.03 -12.29
C ILE A 164 -8.13 -3.69 -12.99
N PRO A 165 -8.09 -3.94 -14.30
CA PRO A 165 -9.15 -4.65 -15.01
C PRO A 165 -9.20 -6.13 -14.61
N GLU A 166 -10.37 -6.76 -14.76
CA GLU A 166 -10.61 -8.18 -14.41
C GLU A 166 -9.73 -9.17 -15.19
N SER A 167 -9.20 -8.76 -16.34
CA SER A 167 -8.25 -9.56 -17.12
C SER A 167 -6.97 -9.87 -16.33
N ILE A 168 -6.59 -9.01 -15.36
CA ILE A 168 -5.43 -9.21 -14.50
C ILE A 168 -5.64 -10.38 -13.52
N ASP A 169 -6.87 -10.68 -13.12
CA ASP A 169 -7.22 -11.71 -12.12
C ASP A 169 -6.72 -13.09 -12.52
N LYS A 170 -6.73 -13.36 -13.82
CA LYS A 170 -6.32 -14.64 -14.40
C LYS A 170 -4.80 -14.77 -14.53
N THR A 171 -4.07 -13.68 -14.30
CA THR A 171 -2.61 -13.69 -14.36
C THR A 171 -2.05 -14.24 -13.06
N LYS A 172 -0.88 -14.90 -13.16
CA LYS A 172 -0.16 -15.39 -11.98
C LYS A 172 0.30 -14.26 -11.04
N TYR A 173 0.25 -13.00 -11.47
CA TYR A 173 0.78 -11.83 -10.75
C TYR A 173 -0.25 -11.24 -9.78
N ALA A 174 -1.55 -11.44 -10.03
CA ALA A 174 -2.62 -10.97 -9.15
C ALA A 174 -2.53 -11.63 -7.77
N TYR A 175 -2.43 -10.83 -6.71
CA TYR A 175 -2.32 -11.33 -5.33
C TYR A 175 -3.23 -10.58 -4.34
N TYR A 176 -3.98 -9.56 -4.78
CA TYR A 176 -4.87 -8.76 -3.94
C TYR A 176 -6.03 -9.56 -3.30
N PHE A 177 -6.49 -10.67 -3.91
CA PHE A 177 -7.46 -11.56 -3.26
C PHE A 177 -6.84 -12.40 -2.15
N GLU A 178 -5.62 -12.92 -2.34
CA GLU A 178 -4.89 -13.64 -1.28
C GLU A 178 -4.51 -12.69 -0.12
N GLN A 179 -4.11 -11.46 -0.44
CA GLN A 179 -3.94 -10.37 0.52
C GLN A 179 -5.22 -10.17 1.35
N ALA A 180 -6.38 -10.04 0.71
CA ALA A 180 -7.65 -9.87 1.41
C ALA A 180 -8.00 -11.06 2.33
N LYS A 181 -7.76 -12.29 1.88
CA LYS A 181 -7.93 -13.51 2.70
C LYS A 181 -7.05 -13.50 3.93
N GLY A 182 -5.83 -12.96 3.83
CA GLY A 182 -4.93 -12.74 4.96
C GLY A 182 -5.50 -11.81 6.04
N GLY A 183 -6.54 -11.03 5.72
CA GLY A 183 -7.16 -10.09 6.65
C GLY A 183 -7.73 -10.71 7.92
N VAL A 184 -8.39 -11.86 7.80
CA VAL A 184 -8.96 -12.57 8.96
C VAL A 184 -7.87 -13.11 9.89
N PRO A 185 -6.92 -13.96 9.43
CA PRO A 185 -5.91 -14.53 10.32
C PRO A 185 -4.98 -13.47 10.91
N VAL A 186 -4.58 -12.43 10.16
CA VAL A 186 -3.72 -11.35 10.67
C VAL A 186 -4.42 -10.57 11.78
N ARG A 187 -5.69 -10.20 11.61
CA ARG A 187 -6.45 -9.47 12.64
C ARG A 187 -6.75 -10.36 13.85
N ALA A 188 -7.02 -11.65 13.64
CA ALA A 188 -7.16 -12.61 14.75
C ALA A 188 -5.86 -12.73 15.55
N SER A 189 -4.72 -12.81 14.87
CA SER A 189 -3.39 -12.80 15.52
C SER A 189 -3.16 -11.53 16.33
N LEU A 190 -3.49 -10.35 15.77
CA LEU A 190 -3.40 -9.08 16.49
C LEU A 190 -4.26 -9.06 17.77
N LEU A 191 -5.52 -9.50 17.66
CA LEU A 191 -6.44 -9.56 18.80
C LEU A 191 -5.93 -10.51 19.90
N THR A 192 -5.52 -11.71 19.51
CA THR A 192 -5.01 -12.71 20.46
C THR A 192 -3.72 -12.25 21.15
N HIS A 193 -2.83 -11.57 20.43
CA HIS A 193 -1.61 -10.98 21.00
C HIS A 193 -1.95 -9.87 22.02
N ILE A 194 -2.83 -8.93 21.67
CA ILE A 194 -3.23 -7.83 22.57
C ILE A 194 -3.94 -8.35 23.82
N LEU A 195 -4.71 -9.43 23.70
CA LEU A 195 -5.43 -10.07 24.81
C LEU A 195 -4.55 -11.06 25.61
N GLY A 196 -3.24 -11.11 25.35
CA GLY A 196 -2.29 -11.95 26.10
C GLY A 196 -2.48 -13.45 25.89
N GLN A 197 -3.16 -13.87 24.83
CA GLN A 197 -3.40 -15.29 24.51
C GLN A 197 -2.19 -15.96 23.82
N VAL A 198 -1.22 -15.16 23.37
CA VAL A 198 0.02 -15.63 22.75
C VAL A 198 1.20 -15.09 23.55
N LYS A 199 2.10 -15.97 24.00
CA LYS A 199 3.35 -15.56 24.67
C LYS A 199 4.36 -15.03 23.62
N PRO A 200 5.19 -14.03 23.97
CA PRO A 200 6.18 -13.44 23.06
C PRO A 200 7.22 -14.45 22.58
#